data_AF-Q12XZ7-F1
#
_entry.id   AF-Q12XZ7-F1
#
_cell.length_a   1.000
_cell.length_b   1.000
_cell.length_c   1.000
_cell.angle_alpha   90.00
_cell.angle_beta   90.00
_cell.angle_gamma   90.00
#
_symmetry.space_group_name_H-M   'P 1'
#
loop_
_entity.id
_entity.type
_entity.pdbx_description
1 polymer ?
#
loop_
_entity_poly.entity_id
_entity_poly.type
_entity_poly.pdbx_seq_one_letter_code
_entity_poly.pdbx_strand_id
1 'polypeptide(L)'
;MKSKILIYLLVAIIATAGTAMAYDGNLYNAAGTAAAPNPMIIQPGETVTLSYYMENMNPADLNKTFPYSYSVVVKSGTGSPSDIAVTVPASVIPTTNPYTDVGIITVTKDINAPMDTVYTIKVVAGDSSVEVDSASRTIEVPEFPTIALPVAAIIGLAFFLQRRKEE
;
A
#
# COMPACT_ATOMS: atom_id res chain seq x y z
N MET A 1 48.77 13.85 28.21
CA MET A 1 48.01 12.69 27.69
C MET A 1 46.51 12.93 27.49
N LYS A 2 45.84 13.84 28.21
CA LYS A 2 44.38 14.06 28.12
C LYS A 2 43.86 14.81 26.88
N SER A 3 44.70 15.58 26.18
CA SER A 3 44.29 16.40 25.02
C SER A 3 44.11 15.60 23.72
N LYS A 4 44.78 14.45 23.55
CA LYS A 4 44.68 13.65 22.32
C LYS A 4 43.40 12.81 22.24
N ILE A 5 42.83 12.40 23.37
CA ILE A 5 41.59 11.62 23.43
C ILE A 5 40.38 12.45 22.98
N LEU A 6 40.38 13.75 23.23
CA LEU A 6 39.29 14.65 22.84
C LEU A 6 39.22 14.84 21.30
N ILE A 7 40.37 14.83 20.61
CA ILE A 7 40.44 14.96 19.14
C ILE A 7 39.92 13.71 18.45
N TYR A 8 40.23 12.50 18.96
CA TYR A 8 39.70 11.26 18.39
C TYR A 8 38.17 11.13 18.54
N LEU A 9 37.60 11.66 19.63
CA LEU A 9 36.15 11.71 19.83
C LEU A 9 35.46 12.71 18.90
N LEU A 10 36.09 13.86 18.60
CA LEU A 10 35.53 14.85 17.67
C LEU A 10 35.55 14.35 16.20
N VAL A 11 36.59 13.62 15.80
CA VAL A 11 36.70 13.03 14.45
C VAL A 11 35.72 11.86 14.28
N ALA A 12 35.43 11.10 15.35
CA ALA A 12 34.46 10.02 15.32
C ALA A 12 33.00 10.50 15.17
N ILE A 13 32.65 11.68 15.70
CA ILE A 13 31.28 12.24 15.58
C ILE A 13 31.02 12.79 14.16
N ILE A 14 32.06 13.25 13.45
CA ILE A 14 31.93 13.73 12.06
C ILE A 14 31.70 12.57 11.08
N ALA A 15 32.09 11.34 11.42
CA ALA A 15 31.95 10.17 10.55
C ALA A 15 30.53 9.55 10.53
N THR A 16 29.63 9.96 11.42
CA THR A 16 28.24 9.45 11.46
C THR A 16 27.20 10.47 10.98
N ALA A 17 27.63 11.64 10.49
CA ALA A 17 26.75 12.50 9.70
C ALA A 17 26.56 11.89 8.31
N GLY A 18 25.90 10.73 8.27
CA GLY A 18 25.31 10.23 7.04
C GLY A 18 24.38 11.33 6.52
N THR A 19 24.67 11.84 5.34
CA THR A 19 23.78 12.74 4.63
C THR A 19 22.45 12.00 4.49
N ALA A 20 21.45 12.36 5.29
CA ALA A 20 20.11 11.84 5.12
C ALA A 20 19.67 12.17 3.70
N MET A 21 19.53 11.15 2.85
CA MET A 21 19.05 11.33 1.48
C MET A 21 17.54 11.52 1.58
N ALA A 22 17.10 12.78 1.57
CA ALA A 22 15.68 13.11 1.57
C ALA A 22 15.19 13.18 0.12
N TYR A 23 14.38 12.21 -0.28
CA TYR A 23 13.54 12.30 -1.47
C TYR A 23 12.16 11.78 -1.12
N ASP A 24 11.16 12.19 -1.89
CA ASP A 24 9.78 11.77 -1.68
C ASP A 24 9.52 10.50 -2.48
N GLY A 25 9.16 9.42 -1.78
CA GLY A 25 8.76 8.17 -2.39
C GLY A 25 7.24 8.11 -2.56
N ASN A 26 6.77 7.44 -3.61
CA ASN A 26 5.37 7.05 -3.74
C ASN A 26 5.24 5.67 -4.42
N LEU A 27 4.13 4.97 -4.19
CA LEU A 27 3.81 3.74 -4.92
C LEU A 27 2.88 4.08 -6.08
N TYR A 28 3.25 3.65 -7.28
CA TYR A 28 2.50 3.87 -8.51
C TYR A 28 1.91 2.55 -9.02
N ASN A 29 0.95 2.65 -9.94
CA ASN A 29 0.39 1.50 -10.65
C ASN A 29 1.48 0.71 -11.41
N ALA A 30 1.14 -0.48 -11.93
CA ALA A 30 2.07 -1.33 -12.66
C ALA A 30 2.75 -0.66 -13.86
N ALA A 31 2.11 0.35 -14.47
CA ALA A 31 2.64 1.11 -15.60
C ALA A 31 3.54 2.28 -15.18
N GLY A 32 3.61 2.61 -13.89
CA GLY A 32 4.38 3.75 -13.39
C GLY A 32 3.81 5.11 -13.81
N THR A 33 2.51 5.20 -14.10
CA THR A 33 1.90 6.41 -14.67
C THR A 33 1.05 7.21 -13.67
N ALA A 34 0.58 6.59 -12.60
CA ALA A 34 -0.25 7.22 -11.59
C ALA A 34 -0.06 6.57 -10.22
N ALA A 35 -0.29 7.33 -9.15
CA ALA A 35 -0.27 6.83 -7.79
C ALA A 35 -1.21 5.63 -7.61
N ALA A 36 -0.74 4.62 -6.88
CA ALA A 36 -1.52 3.45 -6.53
C ALA A 36 -2.64 3.84 -5.54
N PRO A 37 -3.81 3.18 -5.60
CA PRO A 37 -4.87 3.41 -4.62
C PRO A 37 -4.38 3.13 -3.18
N ASN A 38 -4.77 4.00 -2.25
CA ASN A 38 -4.55 3.80 -0.82
C ASN A 38 -5.87 4.11 -0.06
N PRO A 39 -6.56 3.09 0.49
CA PRO A 39 -6.16 1.68 0.57
C PRO A 39 -6.29 0.93 -0.76
N MET A 40 -5.48 -0.12 -0.91
CA MET A 40 -5.53 -1.05 -2.03
C MET A 40 -6.35 -2.28 -1.66
N ILE A 41 -7.29 -2.67 -2.54
CA ILE A 41 -8.08 -3.89 -2.35
C ILE A 41 -7.36 -5.03 -3.06
N ILE A 42 -6.92 -6.04 -2.30
CA ILE A 42 -6.27 -7.25 -2.81
C ILE A 42 -7.11 -8.46 -2.38
N GLN A 43 -7.61 -9.21 -3.36
CA GLN A 43 -8.38 -10.43 -3.12
C GLN A 43 -7.47 -11.57 -2.64
N PRO A 44 -7.98 -12.52 -1.85
CA PRO A 44 -7.21 -13.73 -1.52
C PRO A 44 -6.75 -14.46 -2.79
N GLY A 45 -5.46 -14.78 -2.87
CA GLY A 45 -4.82 -15.38 -4.04
C GLY A 45 -4.48 -14.40 -5.17
N GLU A 46 -4.80 -13.12 -5.04
CA GLU A 46 -4.47 -12.11 -6.04
C GLU A 46 -3.04 -11.59 -5.85
N THR A 47 -2.38 -11.33 -6.98
CA THR A 47 -1.11 -10.62 -7.05
C THR A 47 -1.31 -9.28 -7.73
N VAL A 48 -0.88 -8.21 -7.07
CA VAL A 48 -0.84 -6.85 -7.63
C VAL A 48 0.61 -6.45 -7.90
N THR A 49 0.82 -5.83 -9.06
CA THR A 49 2.13 -5.28 -9.45
C THR A 49 2.11 -3.75 -9.31
N LEU A 50 3.16 -3.20 -8.71
CA LEU A 50 3.33 -1.78 -8.42
C LEU A 50 4.70 -1.29 -8.90
N SER A 51 4.81 0.02 -9.01
CA SER A 51 6.05 0.74 -9.33
C SER A 51 6.47 1.61 -8.15
N TYR A 52 7.77 1.86 -8.01
CA TYR A 52 8.29 2.80 -7.01
C TYR A 52 8.64 4.13 -7.68
N TYR A 53 7.97 5.20 -7.28
CA TYR A 53 8.20 6.55 -7.78
C TYR A 53 9.05 7.35 -6.79
N MET A 54 10.01 8.10 -7.30
CA MET A 54 10.95 8.92 -6.55
C MET A 54 10.95 10.33 -7.13
N GLU A 55 10.77 11.35 -6.30
CA GLU A 55 10.87 12.75 -6.70
C GLU A 55 11.62 13.59 -5.66
N ASN A 56 11.92 14.84 -6.02
CA ASN A 56 12.67 15.76 -5.17
C ASN A 56 14.05 15.23 -4.76
N MET A 57 14.63 14.33 -5.58
CA MET A 57 15.96 13.79 -5.36
C MET A 57 17.04 14.87 -5.48
N ASN A 58 18.01 14.86 -4.56
CA ASN A 58 19.22 15.67 -4.69
C ASN A 58 20.01 15.20 -5.94
N PRO A 59 20.45 16.10 -6.84
CA PRO A 59 21.27 15.73 -7.99
C PRO A 59 22.54 14.92 -7.64
N ALA A 60 23.08 15.10 -6.44
CA ALA A 60 24.23 14.33 -5.94
C ALA A 60 23.91 12.85 -5.66
N ASP A 61 22.63 12.49 -5.59
CA ASP A 61 22.15 11.14 -5.29
C ASP A 61 21.72 10.36 -6.53
N LEU A 62 21.70 11.01 -7.71
CA LEU A 62 21.51 10.33 -8.99
C LEU A 62 22.67 9.38 -9.28
N ASN A 63 22.35 8.24 -9.89
CA ASN A 63 23.28 7.15 -10.19
C ASN A 63 23.90 6.47 -8.96
N LYS A 64 23.39 6.74 -7.75
CA LYS A 64 23.70 5.93 -6.56
C LYS A 64 22.79 4.71 -6.48
N THR A 65 23.27 3.68 -5.79
CA THR A 65 22.49 2.47 -5.51
C THR A 65 21.71 2.63 -4.22
N PHE A 66 20.40 2.43 -4.28
CA PHE A 66 19.51 2.45 -3.13
C PHE A 66 18.98 1.03 -2.90
N PRO A 67 19.26 0.40 -1.73
CA PRO A 67 18.71 -0.92 -1.43
C PRO A 67 17.20 -0.82 -1.24
N TYR A 68 16.46 -1.81 -1.75
CA TYR A 68 15.06 -1.95 -1.38
C TYR A 68 14.92 -2.75 -0.09
N SER A 69 13.89 -2.42 0.68
CA SER A 69 13.38 -3.28 1.73
C SER A 69 11.87 -3.10 1.86
N TYR A 70 11.23 -4.01 2.59
CA TYR A 70 9.82 -3.89 2.89
C TYR A 70 9.51 -4.38 4.30
N SER A 71 8.37 -3.98 4.82
CA SER A 71 7.75 -4.60 5.99
C SER A 71 6.25 -4.72 5.80
N VAL A 72 5.68 -5.74 6.42
CA VAL A 72 4.24 -5.95 6.47
C VAL A 72 3.84 -5.98 7.93
N VAL A 73 2.81 -5.22 8.28
CA VAL A 73 2.19 -5.27 9.61
C VAL A 73 0.69 -5.46 9.48
N VAL A 74 0.08 -6.17 10.43
CA VAL A 74 -1.38 -6.28 10.50
C VAL A 74 -1.89 -5.05 11.23
N LYS A 75 -2.70 -4.24 10.54
CA LYS A 75 -3.30 -3.02 11.07
C LYS A 75 -4.57 -3.34 11.88
N SER A 76 -5.38 -4.28 11.39
CA SER A 76 -6.59 -4.79 12.07
C SER A 76 -6.99 -6.16 11.52
N GLY A 77 -7.76 -6.93 12.29
CA GLY A 77 -8.23 -8.27 11.91
C GLY A 77 -7.45 -9.39 12.60
N THR A 78 -7.62 -10.62 12.13
CA THR A 78 -7.02 -11.83 12.72
C THR A 78 -5.93 -12.47 11.85
N GLY A 79 -5.57 -11.85 10.73
CA GLY A 79 -4.48 -12.33 9.88
C GLY A 79 -3.09 -12.14 10.48
N SER A 80 -2.10 -12.59 9.72
CA SER A 80 -0.68 -12.58 10.05
C SER A 80 0.11 -11.83 8.97
N PRO A 81 1.23 -11.17 9.28
CA PRO A 81 2.10 -10.58 8.26
C PRO A 81 2.54 -11.56 7.16
N SER A 82 2.61 -12.86 7.48
CA SER A 82 2.93 -13.92 6.53
C SER A 82 1.87 -14.15 5.45
N ASP A 83 0.67 -13.62 5.63
CA ASP A 83 -0.44 -13.73 4.68
C ASP A 83 -0.24 -12.82 3.46
N ILE A 84 0.76 -11.93 3.50
CA ILE A 84 1.17 -11.07 2.39
C ILE A 84 2.61 -11.42 2.01
N ALA A 85 2.81 -11.86 0.78
CA ALA A 85 4.13 -12.02 0.19
C ALA A 85 4.46 -10.78 -0.65
N VAL A 86 5.56 -10.10 -0.30
CA VAL A 86 6.07 -8.96 -1.05
C VAL A 86 7.39 -9.34 -1.71
N THR A 87 7.52 -9.10 -3.01
CA THR A 87 8.78 -9.22 -3.74
C THR A 87 9.19 -7.85 -4.26
N VAL A 88 10.44 -7.49 -3.96
CA VAL A 88 11.12 -6.28 -4.45
C VAL A 88 12.49 -6.71 -4.98
N PRO A 89 13.08 -5.99 -5.95
CA PRO A 89 14.45 -6.24 -6.39
C PRO A 89 15.44 -5.87 -5.28
N ALA A 90 16.72 -6.19 -5.44
CA ALA A 90 17.73 -5.90 -4.41
C ALA A 90 17.96 -4.40 -4.22
N SER A 91 17.93 -3.62 -5.30
CA SER A 91 18.25 -2.20 -5.30
C SER A 91 17.74 -1.49 -6.56
N VAL A 92 17.66 -0.15 -6.48
CA VAL A 92 17.38 0.76 -7.60
C VAL A 92 18.54 1.72 -7.83
N ILE A 93 18.73 2.15 -9.08
CA ILE A 93 19.70 3.17 -9.48
C ILE A 93 18.98 4.25 -10.30
N PRO A 94 18.46 5.31 -9.65
CA PRO A 94 17.74 6.38 -10.32
C PRO A 94 18.69 7.24 -11.16
N THR A 95 18.35 7.42 -12.44
CA THR A 95 19.19 8.16 -13.40
C THR A 95 18.65 9.56 -13.71
N THR A 96 17.40 9.83 -13.33
CA THR A 96 16.69 11.10 -13.56
C THR A 96 15.97 11.55 -12.29
N ASN A 97 15.47 12.78 -12.29
CA ASN A 97 14.55 13.27 -11.25
C ASN A 97 13.39 14.02 -11.93
N PRO A 98 12.14 13.53 -11.82
CA PRO A 98 11.71 12.33 -11.10
C PRO A 98 12.20 11.03 -11.75
N TYR A 99 12.08 9.93 -11.02
CA TYR A 99 12.41 8.57 -11.49
C TYR A 99 11.33 7.58 -11.05
N THR A 100 11.03 6.62 -11.92
CA THR A 100 10.08 5.54 -11.62
C THR A 100 10.72 4.19 -11.94
N ASP A 101 10.75 3.31 -10.95
CA ASP A 101 11.13 1.91 -11.13
C ASP A 101 9.86 1.09 -11.44
N VAL A 102 9.61 0.85 -12.74
CA VAL A 102 8.30 0.43 -13.24
C VAL A 102 8.09 -1.08 -13.09
N GLY A 103 7.01 -1.45 -12.41
CA GLY A 103 6.51 -2.84 -12.36
C GLY A 103 7.37 -3.82 -11.57
N ILE A 104 8.21 -3.32 -10.67
CA ILE A 104 9.21 -4.11 -9.93
C ILE A 104 8.73 -4.66 -8.58
N ILE A 105 7.64 -4.11 -8.05
CA ILE A 105 7.09 -4.54 -6.75
C ILE A 105 5.92 -5.46 -7.03
N THR A 106 5.92 -6.64 -6.43
CA THR A 106 4.74 -7.52 -6.44
C THR A 106 4.27 -7.77 -5.02
N VAL A 107 2.97 -7.66 -4.81
CA VAL A 107 2.30 -7.94 -3.54
C VAL A 107 1.27 -9.02 -3.81
N THR A 108 1.43 -10.17 -3.15
CA THR A 108 0.51 -11.30 -3.27
C THR A 108 -0.14 -11.55 -1.91
N LYS A 109 -1.46 -11.70 -1.90
CA LYS A 109 -2.19 -12.11 -0.70
C LYS A 109 -2.43 -13.61 -0.74
N ASP A 110 -2.13 -14.30 0.36
CA ASP A 110 -2.37 -15.73 0.49
C ASP A 110 -3.86 -16.06 0.28
N ILE A 111 -4.14 -17.20 -0.34
CA ILE A 111 -5.51 -17.66 -0.60
C ILE A 111 -6.29 -17.96 0.68
N ASN A 112 -5.58 -18.29 1.77
CA ASN A 112 -6.14 -18.60 3.08
C ASN A 112 -6.06 -17.40 4.05
N ALA A 113 -5.63 -16.23 3.58
CA ALA A 113 -5.58 -15.02 4.40
C ALA A 113 -6.95 -14.73 5.01
N PRO A 114 -7.06 -14.47 6.32
CA PRO A 114 -8.34 -14.23 6.97
C PRO A 114 -9.09 -13.04 6.36
N MET A 115 -10.42 -13.17 6.31
CA MET A 115 -11.31 -12.09 5.88
C MET A 115 -11.20 -10.89 6.82
N ASP A 116 -11.59 -9.72 6.32
CA ASP A 116 -11.63 -8.44 7.05
C ASP A 116 -10.32 -8.02 7.74
N THR A 117 -9.19 -8.60 7.31
CA THR A 117 -7.88 -8.20 7.79
C THR A 117 -7.32 -7.07 6.92
N VAL A 118 -6.85 -6.02 7.57
CA VAL A 118 -6.19 -4.87 6.94
C VAL A 118 -4.70 -4.96 7.24
N TYR A 119 -3.88 -4.89 6.21
CA TYR A 119 -2.42 -4.93 6.31
C TYR A 119 -1.85 -3.56 5.96
N THR A 120 -0.77 -3.13 6.60
CA THR A 120 0.02 -2.00 6.14
C THR A 120 1.32 -2.54 5.56
N ILE A 121 1.58 -2.19 4.31
CA ILE A 121 2.77 -2.59 3.58
C ILE A 121 3.63 -1.36 3.41
N LYS A 122 4.84 -1.42 3.96
CA LYS A 122 5.85 -0.38 3.82
C LYS A 122 6.89 -0.83 2.82
N VAL A 123 7.15 -0.01 1.81
CA VAL A 123 8.25 -0.22 0.86
C VAL A 123 9.24 0.91 1.01
N VAL A 124 10.52 0.56 1.16
CA VAL A 124 11.62 1.48 1.36
C VAL A 124 12.59 1.30 0.20
N ALA A 125 13.04 2.41 -0.38
CA ALA A 125 14.28 2.45 -1.15
C ALA A 125 15.23 3.36 -0.37
N GLY A 126 16.47 2.93 -0.12
CA GLY A 126 17.43 3.71 0.66
C GLY A 126 16.86 4.20 2.01
N ASP A 127 16.78 5.52 2.19
CA ASP A 127 16.30 6.17 3.41
C ASP A 127 14.84 6.67 3.33
N SER A 128 14.18 6.56 2.16
CA SER A 128 12.80 7.01 1.97
C SER A 128 11.84 5.83 2.02
N SER A 129 10.71 6.02 2.71
CA SER A 129 9.73 4.96 2.93
C SER A 129 8.32 5.40 2.59
N VAL A 130 7.59 4.51 1.91
CA VAL A 130 6.19 4.72 1.52
C VAL A 130 5.33 3.63 2.13
N GLU A 131 4.18 4.00 2.68
CA GLU A 131 3.24 3.08 3.31
C GLU A 131 1.94 3.05 2.52
N VAL A 132 1.44 1.84 2.24
CA VAL A 132 0.13 1.62 1.64
C VAL A 132 -0.64 0.61 2.48
N ASP A 133 -1.89 0.94 2.78
CA ASP A 133 -2.80 0.01 3.45
C ASP A 133 -3.45 -0.91 2.42
N SER A 134 -3.51 -2.21 2.70
CA SER A 134 -4.31 -3.18 1.98
C SER A 134 -5.55 -3.54 2.78
N ALA A 135 -6.73 -3.26 2.23
CA ALA A 135 -8.00 -3.62 2.85
C ALA A 135 -8.54 -4.92 2.23
N SER A 136 -8.85 -5.90 3.07
CA SER A 136 -9.67 -7.05 2.65
C SER A 136 -11.11 -6.57 2.47
N ARG A 137 -11.67 -6.81 1.27
CA ARG A 137 -13.04 -6.48 0.79
C ARG A 137 -13.98 -5.82 1.80
N THR A 138 -14.55 -4.68 1.43
CA THR A 138 -15.93 -4.37 1.81
C THR A 138 -16.81 -5.47 1.23
N ILE A 139 -17.56 -6.21 2.05
CA ILE A 139 -18.61 -7.09 1.54
C ILE A 139 -19.60 -6.18 0.79
N GLU A 140 -19.55 -6.15 -0.54
CA GLU A 140 -20.70 -5.76 -1.34
C GLU A 140 -21.76 -6.81 -1.05
N VAL A 141 -22.67 -6.49 -0.13
CA VAL A 141 -23.91 -7.24 0.04
C VAL A 141 -24.59 -7.18 -1.33
N PRO A 142 -24.77 -8.31 -2.03
CA PRO A 142 -25.55 -8.30 -3.25
C PRO A 142 -26.94 -7.81 -2.86
N GLU A 143 -27.32 -6.61 -3.32
CA GLU A 143 -28.69 -6.17 -3.20
C GLU A 143 -29.51 -7.12 -4.07
N PHE A 144 -30.04 -8.19 -3.46
CA PHE A 144 -30.89 -9.12 -4.17
C PHE A 144 -32.12 -8.35 -4.66
N PRO A 145 -32.32 -8.18 -5.98
CA PRO A 145 -33.51 -7.50 -6.52
C PRO A 145 -34.81 -8.26 -6.16
N THR A 146 -34.67 -9.50 -5.69
CA THR A 146 -35.73 -10.46 -5.39
C THR A 146 -36.58 -10.10 -4.18
N ILE A 147 -36.16 -9.19 -3.29
CA ILE A 147 -37.01 -8.75 -2.16
C ILE A 147 -37.90 -7.57 -2.57
N ALA A 148 -37.47 -6.73 -3.52
CA ALA A 148 -38.23 -5.56 -3.95
C ALA A 148 -39.54 -5.93 -4.65
N LEU A 149 -39.53 -6.99 -5.48
CA LEU A 149 -40.69 -7.40 -6.27
C LEU A 149 -41.84 -7.98 -5.42
N PRO A 150 -41.60 -8.91 -4.46
CA PRO A 150 -42.66 -9.40 -3.56
C PRO A 150 -43.20 -8.31 -2.64
N VAL A 151 -42.34 -7.40 -2.15
CA VAL A 151 -42.77 -6.31 -1.26
C VAL A 151 -43.65 -5.32 -2.02
N ALA A 152 -43.27 -4.92 -3.23
CA ALA A 152 -44.09 -4.07 -4.08
C ALA A 152 -45.43 -4.74 -4.46
N ALA A 153 -45.44 -6.05 -4.71
CA ALA A 153 -46.65 -6.82 -4.99
C ALA A 153 -47.61 -6.87 -3.79
N ILE A 154 -47.09 -7.10 -2.58
CA ILE A 154 -47.89 -7.12 -1.34
C ILE A 154 -48.49 -5.75 -1.05
N ILE A 155 -47.68 -4.68 -1.17
CA ILE A 155 -48.16 -3.31 -0.98
C ILE A 155 -49.20 -2.94 -2.04
N GLY A 156 -48.95 -3.26 -3.31
CA GLY A 156 -49.88 -3.03 -4.40
C GLY A 156 -51.21 -3.76 -4.21
N LEU A 157 -51.18 -5.00 -3.74
CA LEU A 157 -52.38 -5.78 -3.43
C LEU A 157 -53.17 -5.17 -2.26
N ALA A 158 -52.49 -4.69 -1.22
CA ALA A 158 -53.14 -4.05 -0.07
C ALA A 158 -53.91 -2.78 -0.48
N PHE A 159 -53.32 -1.91 -1.30
CA PHE A 159 -54.00 -0.71 -1.81
C PHE A 159 -55.17 -1.07 -2.74
N PHE A 160 -55.01 -2.10 -3.57
CA PHE A 160 -56.10 -2.58 -4.43
C PHE A 160 -57.30 -3.10 -3.63
N LEU A 161 -57.07 -3.84 -2.54
CA LEU A 161 -58.13 -4.35 -1.66
C LEU A 161 -58.79 -3.25 -0.83
N GLN A 162 -58.04 -2.23 -0.40
CA GLN A 162 -58.62 -1.06 0.30
C GLN A 162 -59.57 -0.28 -0.61
N ARG A 163 -59.18 0.00 -1.86
CA ARG A 163 -60.02 0.73 -2.82
C ARG A 163 -61.37 0.06 -3.07
N ARG A 164 -61.43 -1.28 -3.15
CA ARG A 164 -62.70 -2.01 -3.36
C ARG A 164 -63.64 -2.00 -2.15
N LYS A 165 -63.18 -1.54 -0.99
CA LYS A 165 -63.98 -1.49 0.25
C LYS A 165 -64.61 -0.11 0.48
N GLU A 166 -64.14 0.89 -0.26
CA GLU A 166 -64.61 2.28 -0.23
C GLU A 166 -65.60 2.61 -1.37
N GLU A 167 -65.77 1.69 -2.32
CA GLU A 167 -66.92 1.61 -3.26
C GLU A 167 -68.00 0.68 -2.69
#